data_AF-A0A8S2SA46-F1
#
_entry.id   AF-A0A8S2SA46-F1
#
_cell.length_a   1.000
_cell.length_b   1.000
_cell.length_c   1.000
_cell.angle_alpha   90.00
_cell.angle_beta   90.00
_cell.angle_gamma   90.00
#
_symmetry.space_group_name_H-M   'P 1'
#
loop_
_entity.id
_entity.type
_entity.pdbx_description
1 polymer ?
#
loop_
_entity_poly.entity_id
_entity_poly.type
_entity_poly.pdbx_seq_one_letter_code
_entity_poly.pdbx_strand_id
1 'polypeptide(L)'
;MKTLHLVVFHLIILSTISQSPDQLYDELFRAVQIQRLFSDSKTFCDVVPRKLGPNQILDLYRQEYNNQTFNLTSFIFNNFIIPNTTTIVHEKWTIEQHCHRLWPL
;
A
#
# COMPACT_ATOMS: atom_id res chain seq x y z
N MET A 1 5.83 44.29 -15.86
CA MET A 1 5.05 43.01 -15.90
C MET A 1 5.97 41.79 -16.16
N LYS A 2 7.05 41.60 -15.38
CA LYS A 2 7.95 40.44 -15.54
C LYS A 2 8.12 39.62 -14.25
N THR A 3 7.65 40.13 -13.12
CA THR A 3 7.81 39.51 -11.80
C THR A 3 6.70 38.50 -11.46
N LEU A 4 5.57 38.48 -12.20
CA LEU A 4 4.42 37.63 -11.88
C LEU A 4 4.58 36.18 -12.35
N HIS A 5 5.27 35.94 -13.47
CA HIS A 5 5.47 34.57 -13.98
C HIS A 5 6.45 33.73 -13.14
N LEU A 6 7.41 34.36 -12.45
CA LEU A 6 8.40 33.64 -11.64
C LEU A 6 7.79 33.10 -10.33
N VAL A 7 6.83 33.81 -9.75
CA VAL A 7 6.17 33.41 -8.48
C VAL A 7 5.17 32.29 -8.73
N VAL A 8 4.46 32.30 -9.86
CA VAL A 8 3.51 31.24 -10.23
C VAL A 8 4.24 29.92 -10.52
N PHE A 9 5.47 29.95 -11.02
CA PHE A 9 6.26 28.72 -11.22
C PHE A 9 6.75 28.09 -9.90
N HIS A 10 6.85 28.87 -8.82
CA HIS A 10 7.16 28.37 -7.47
C HIS A 10 5.93 27.88 -6.69
N LEU A 11 4.71 28.15 -7.18
CA LEU A 11 3.46 27.78 -6.50
C LEU A 11 2.72 26.60 -7.16
N ILE A 12 3.39 25.82 -8.01
CA ILE A 12 2.88 24.52 -8.52
C ILE A 12 3.50 23.34 -7.73
N ILE A 13 4.37 23.58 -6.74
CA ILE A 13 4.99 22.53 -5.89
C ILE A 13 4.22 22.37 -4.56
N LEU A 14 2.89 22.45 -4.58
CA LEU A 14 2.05 22.25 -3.38
C LEU A 14 0.83 21.34 -3.59
N SER A 15 0.65 20.76 -4.79
CA SER A 15 -0.16 19.56 -4.91
C SER A 15 0.76 18.36 -4.65
N THR A 16 0.84 17.89 -3.41
CA THR A 16 1.44 16.58 -3.12
C THR A 16 0.60 15.52 -3.83
N ILE A 17 0.99 15.18 -5.05
CA ILE A 17 0.48 14.02 -5.78
C ILE A 17 0.82 12.82 -4.89
N SER A 18 -0.17 12.31 -4.15
CA SER A 18 -0.02 11.07 -3.40
C SER A 18 0.13 9.96 -4.43
N GLN A 19 1.34 9.43 -4.57
CA GLN A 19 1.59 8.28 -5.43
C GLN A 19 0.80 7.07 -4.89
N SER A 20 0.21 6.31 -5.79
CA SER A 20 -0.47 5.06 -5.42
C SER A 20 0.54 3.99 -5.01
N PRO A 21 0.14 2.94 -4.27
CA PRO A 21 1.07 1.87 -3.86
C PRO A 21 1.78 1.19 -5.03
N ASP A 22 1.14 1.03 -6.19
CA ASP A 22 1.76 0.50 -7.40
C ASP A 22 2.83 1.44 -7.97
N GLN A 23 2.65 2.76 -7.83
CA GLN A 23 3.66 3.75 -8.23
C GLN A 23 4.82 3.82 -7.24
N LEU A 24 4.54 3.70 -5.93
CA LEU A 24 5.54 3.78 -4.87
C LEU A 24 6.47 2.56 -4.83
N TYR A 25 5.92 1.36 -5.05
CA TYR A 25 6.66 0.11 -4.89
C TYR A 25 6.92 -0.62 -6.21
N ASP A 26 6.39 -0.14 -7.34
CA ASP A 26 6.69 -0.58 -8.70
C ASP A 26 6.87 -2.11 -8.87
N GLU A 27 8.09 -2.60 -9.08
CA GLU A 27 8.33 -4.04 -9.25
C GLU A 27 8.06 -4.88 -7.99
N LEU A 28 8.24 -4.33 -6.78
CA LEU A 28 7.90 -5.01 -5.53
C LEU A 28 6.39 -5.19 -5.45
N PHE A 29 5.61 -4.18 -5.85
CA PHE A 29 4.16 -4.30 -5.92
C PHE A 29 3.74 -5.43 -6.86
N ARG A 30 4.28 -5.44 -8.08
CA ARG A 30 3.99 -6.51 -9.05
C ARG A 30 4.38 -7.90 -8.53
N ALA A 31 5.54 -8.04 -7.89
CA ALA A 31 6.00 -9.30 -7.35
C ALA A 31 5.04 -9.85 -6.28
N VAL A 32 4.56 -9.00 -5.37
CA VAL A 32 3.58 -9.38 -4.33
C VAL A 32 2.27 -9.87 -4.96
N GLN A 33 1.77 -9.18 -5.98
CA GLN A 33 0.52 -9.52 -6.66
C GLN A 33 0.63 -10.82 -7.46
N ILE A 34 1.71 -11.00 -8.22
CA ILE A 34 1.93 -12.21 -9.04
C ILE A 34 2.09 -13.45 -8.16
N GLN A 35 2.80 -13.32 -7.03
CA GLN A 35 3.00 -14.44 -6.10
C GLN A 35 1.78 -14.71 -5.21
N ARG A 36 0.71 -13.90 -5.32
CA ARG A 36 -0.52 -14.02 -4.51
C ARG A 36 -0.21 -14.18 -3.02
N LEU A 37 0.66 -13.31 -2.52
CA LEU A 37 1.17 -13.37 -1.15
C LEU A 37 0.05 -13.19 -0.10
N PHE A 38 -1.01 -12.48 -0.48
CA PHE A 38 -2.23 -12.32 0.31
C PHE A 38 -3.42 -12.98 -0.43
N SER A 39 -4.44 -13.35 0.33
CA SER A 39 -5.67 -13.97 -0.19
C SER A 39 -6.49 -13.05 -1.09
N ASP A 40 -6.29 -11.73 -0.96
CA ASP A 40 -6.97 -10.68 -1.71
C ASP A 40 -5.96 -9.69 -2.29
N SER A 41 -6.39 -8.89 -3.26
CA SER A 41 -5.53 -7.93 -3.97
C SER A 41 -5.37 -6.57 -3.27
N LYS A 42 -6.13 -6.33 -2.19
CA LYS A 42 -6.18 -5.03 -1.50
C LYS A 42 -5.28 -5.00 -0.27
N THR A 43 -5.02 -6.13 0.38
CA THR A 43 -4.21 -6.19 1.61
C THR A 43 -2.86 -5.48 1.44
N PHE A 44 -2.13 -5.71 0.33
CA PHE A 44 -0.86 -5.00 0.11
C PHE A 44 -1.01 -3.50 -0.13
N CYS A 45 -2.15 -3.03 -0.66
CA CYS A 45 -2.40 -1.60 -0.84
C CYS A 45 -2.60 -0.87 0.49
N ASP A 46 -3.00 -1.61 1.54
CA ASP A 46 -3.32 -1.08 2.86
C ASP A 46 -2.16 -1.26 3.87
N VAL A 47 -0.99 -1.75 3.43
CA VAL A 47 0.18 -1.92 4.32
C VAL A 47 0.88 -0.59 4.57
N VAL A 48 1.51 -0.49 5.74
CA VAL A 48 2.29 0.70 6.13
C VAL A 48 3.76 0.30 6.35
N PRO A 49 4.74 1.06 5.83
CA PRO A 49 6.16 0.85 6.15
C PRO A 49 6.44 0.90 7.65
N ARG A 50 7.28 -0.02 8.16
CA ARG A 50 7.63 -0.05 9.60
C ARG A 50 8.63 1.03 10.01
N LYS A 51 9.73 1.16 9.24
CA LYS A 51 10.89 1.98 9.61
C LYS A 51 11.42 2.82 8.45
N LEU A 52 11.58 2.20 7.29
CA LEU A 52 12.11 2.82 6.09
C LEU A 52 10.99 3.50 5.28
N GLY A 53 11.32 4.55 4.54
CA GLY A 53 10.41 5.16 3.58
C GLY A 53 10.18 4.27 2.35
N PRO A 54 9.12 4.49 1.55
CA PRO A 54 8.77 3.63 0.42
C PRO A 54 9.91 3.38 -0.57
N ASN A 55 10.59 4.45 -1.02
CA ASN A 55 11.71 4.35 -1.96
C ASN A 55 12.89 3.55 -1.37
N GLN A 56 13.16 3.71 -0.08
CA GLN A 56 14.23 2.96 0.59
C GLN A 56 13.92 1.47 0.69
N ILE A 57 12.65 1.11 0.89
CA ILE A 57 12.22 -0.30 0.87
C ILE A 57 12.34 -0.87 -0.55
N LEU A 58 11.97 -0.10 -1.58
CA LEU A 58 12.12 -0.53 -2.97
C LEU A 58 13.59 -0.74 -3.35
N ASP A 59 14.47 0.17 -2.94
CA ASP A 59 15.92 0.02 -3.18
C ASP A 59 16.50 -1.17 -2.41
N LEU A 60 16.07 -1.39 -1.16
CA LEU A 60 16.46 -2.58 -0.39
C LEU A 60 15.99 -3.86 -1.08
N TYR A 61 14.75 -3.88 -1.59
CA TYR A 61 14.23 -5.00 -2.37
C TYR A 61 15.11 -5.29 -3.59
N ARG A 62 15.47 -4.26 -4.37
CA ARG A 62 16.35 -4.40 -5.55
C ARG A 62 17.72 -4.97 -5.20
N GLN A 63 18.28 -4.59 -4.05
CA GLN A 63 19.55 -5.10 -3.57
C GLN A 63 19.48 -6.57 -3.15
N GLU A 64 18.39 -6.97 -2.49
CA GLU A 64 18.25 -8.31 -1.94
C GLU A 64 17.66 -9.32 -2.96
N TYR A 65 16.88 -8.88 -3.94
CA TYR A 65 16.09 -9.76 -4.81
C TYR A 65 16.90 -10.82 -5.56
N ASN A 66 18.15 -10.51 -5.94
CA ASN A 66 19.03 -11.45 -6.66
C ASN A 66 19.81 -12.40 -5.74
N ASN A 67 19.64 -12.29 -4.42
CA ASN A 67 20.27 -13.18 -3.46
C ASN A 67 19.56 -14.55 -3.48
N GLN A 68 20.33 -15.64 -3.51
CA GLN A 68 19.80 -17.02 -3.53
C GLN A 68 18.94 -17.35 -2.31
N THR A 69 19.13 -16.64 -1.19
CA THR A 69 18.35 -16.83 0.04
C THR A 69 17.16 -15.88 0.17
N PHE A 70 16.91 -15.02 -0.83
CA PHE A 70 15.83 -14.05 -0.78
C PHE A 70 14.45 -14.73 -0.69
N ASN A 71 13.61 -14.25 0.24
CA ASN A 71 12.24 -14.69 0.38
C ASN A 71 11.32 -13.47 0.45
N LEU A 72 10.44 -13.33 -0.55
CA LEU A 72 9.53 -12.18 -0.65
C LEU A 72 8.60 -12.07 0.58
N THR A 73 8.08 -13.19 1.07
CA THR A 73 7.22 -13.20 2.28
C THR A 73 7.96 -12.64 3.48
N SER A 74 9.12 -13.19 3.82
CA SER A 74 9.92 -12.67 4.93
C SER A 74 10.27 -11.19 4.74
N PHE A 75 10.63 -10.79 3.52
CA PHE A 75 10.90 -9.38 3.20
C PHE A 75 9.70 -8.47 3.50
N ILE A 76 8.51 -8.84 3.05
CA ILE A 76 7.29 -8.06 3.26
C ILE A 76 6.95 -7.95 4.76
N PHE A 77 6.92 -9.08 5.48
CA PHE A 77 6.58 -9.08 6.91
C PHE A 77 7.59 -8.32 7.78
N ASN A 78 8.87 -8.27 7.38
CA ASN A 78 9.91 -7.53 8.07
C ASN A 78 9.87 -6.02 7.81
N ASN A 79 9.44 -5.58 6.62
CA ASN A 79 9.46 -4.17 6.23
C ASN A 79 8.11 -3.46 6.40
N PHE A 80 7.00 -4.21 6.45
CA PHE A 80 5.65 -3.65 6.49
C PHE A 80 4.83 -4.12 7.69
N ILE A 81 3.93 -3.26 8.14
CA ILE A 81 2.83 -3.58 9.04
C ILE A 81 1.66 -4.04 8.17
N ILE A 82 1.24 -5.29 8.35
CA ILE A 82 0.11 -5.88 7.64
C ILE A 82 -1.16 -5.58 8.43
N PRO A 83 -2.23 -5.06 7.81
CA PRO A 83 -3.50 -4.83 8.49
C PRO A 83 -4.10 -6.16 8.97
N ASN A 84 -4.78 -6.13 10.11
CA ASN A 84 -5.52 -7.29 10.60
C ASN A 84 -6.73 -7.53 9.70
N THR A 85 -6.75 -8.65 8.97
CA THR A 85 -7.94 -9.07 8.25
C THR A 85 -8.90 -9.77 9.21
N THR A 86 -10.13 -9.27 9.30
CA THR A 86 -11.17 -9.90 10.13
C THR A 86 -11.81 -11.01 9.31
N THR A 87 -11.78 -12.25 9.80
CA THR A 87 -12.56 -13.34 9.21
C THR A 87 -14.04 -13.03 9.41
N ILE A 88 -14.77 -12.78 8.32
CA ILE A 88 -16.21 -12.55 8.37
C ILE A 88 -16.90 -13.91 8.59
N VAL A 89 -17.53 -14.08 9.74
CA VAL A 89 -18.44 -15.21 9.98
C VAL A 89 -19.79 -14.84 9.38
N HIS A 90 -20.27 -15.62 8.40
CA HIS A 90 -21.58 -15.41 7.79
C HIS A 90 -22.69 -15.91 8.74
N GLU A 91 -23.23 -14.99 9.53
CA GLU A 91 -24.45 -15.24 10.31
C GLU A 91 -25.69 -15.19 9.41
N LYS A 92 -26.72 -16.00 9.74
CA LYS A 92 -27.97 -16.07 8.98
C LYS A 92 -28.91 -14.93 9.34
N TRP A 93 -28.59 -13.70 8.94
CA TRP A 93 -29.52 -12.58 9.04
C TRP A 93 -30.22 -12.29 7.72
N THR A 94 -31.38 -11.65 7.79
CA THR A 94 -31.96 -10.99 6.61
C THR A 94 -31.10 -9.80 6.19
N ILE A 95 -31.24 -9.36 4.93
CA ILE A 95 -30.51 -8.19 4.40
C ILE A 95 -30.77 -6.96 5.27
N GLU A 96 -32.03 -6.70 5.65
CA GLU A 96 -32.44 -5.57 6.48
C GLU A 96 -31.75 -5.57 7.86
N GLN A 97 -31.79 -6.71 8.56
CA GLN A 97 -31.13 -6.87 9.86
C GLN A 97 -29.60 -6.67 9.75
N HIS A 98 -28.99 -7.15 8.67
CA HIS A 98 -27.56 -6.98 8.44
C HIS A 98 -27.19 -5.51 8.20
N CYS A 99 -27.96 -4.79 7.37
CA CYS A 99 -27.75 -3.37 7.13
C CYS A 99 -27.84 -2.53 8.41
N HIS A 100 -28.87 -2.75 9.23
CA HIS A 100 -29.02 -2.01 10.50
C HIS A 100 -27.88 -2.26 11.49
N ARG A 101 -27.32 -3.47 11.52
CA ARG A 101 -26.17 -3.77 12.40
C ARG A 101 -24.87 -3.13 11.91
N LEU A 102 -24.65 -3.05 10.60
CA LEU A 102 -23.43 -2.45 10.04
C LEU A 102 -23.39 -0.93 10.27
N TRP A 103 -24.54 -0.27 10.44
CA TRP A 103 -24.63 1.18 10.60
C TRP A 103 -25.57 1.56 11.76
N PRO A 104 -25.14 1.35 13.03
CA PRO A 104 -25.94 1.73 14.19
C PRO A 104 -26.08 3.25 14.27
N LEU A 105 -27.29 3.72 14.56
CA LEU A 105 -27.58 5.14 14.85
C LEU A 105 -27.14 5.54 16.25
#